data_AF-A0A941NGK8-F1
#
_entry.id   AF-A0A941NGK8-F1
#
_cell.length_a   1.000
_cell.length_b   1.000
_cell.length_c   1.000
_cell.angle_alpha   90.00
_cell.angle_beta   90.00
_cell.angle_gamma   90.00
#
_symmetry.space_group_name_H-M   'P 1'
#
loop_
_entity.id
_entity.type
_entity.pdbx_description
1 polymer ?
#
loop_
_entity_poly.entity_id
_entity_poly.type
_entity_poly.pdbx_seq_one_letter_code
_entity_poly.pdbx_strand_id
1 'polypeptide(L)'
;MRWKAAAIILALAANGALLSAGPAQAGLFGGTAAPALGADDRIVSQIQQALDDQRFVDAGSLLDRALISGSADPRLALLAGELNLSRGRYDAALASFKQVDAQPTLRARALEGEGIGMSLLGRTDDALPVLETAVSLNPNGWRAWNTLGVIYDRRHDWSKADAAYDHAMTASNASPLVLNNRGFSRLSQGRLD
;
A
#
# COMPACT_ATOMS: atom_id res chain seq x y z
N MET A 1 -16.64 -44.89 16.10
CA MET A 1 -17.12 -43.55 16.53
C MET A 1 -16.71 -42.58 15.42
N ARG A 2 -17.52 -42.20 14.40
CA ARG A 2 -18.70 -41.28 14.36
C ARG A 2 -18.45 -40.05 15.26
N TRP A 3 -18.52 -38.77 14.85
CA TRP A 3 -19.45 -38.02 13.97
C TRP A 3 -18.73 -36.76 13.40
N LYS A 4 -18.67 -36.54 12.08
CA LYS A 4 -19.53 -35.71 11.19
C LYS A 4 -19.50 -34.18 11.40
N ALA A 5 -19.07 -33.49 10.33
CA ALA A 5 -19.19 -32.06 10.06
C ALA A 5 -20.66 -31.60 9.94
N ALA A 6 -20.92 -30.34 10.27
CA ALA A 6 -22.18 -29.66 10.01
C ALA A 6 -21.93 -28.30 9.35
N ALA A 7 -22.24 -28.21 8.07
CA ALA A 7 -22.49 -26.97 7.36
C ALA A 7 -23.95 -26.54 7.64
N ILE A 8 -24.17 -25.27 7.96
CA ILE A 8 -25.51 -24.70 8.06
C ILE A 8 -25.80 -23.99 6.74
N ILE A 9 -26.58 -24.66 5.89
CA ILE A 9 -27.32 -24.07 4.77
C ILE A 9 -28.69 -23.72 5.34
N LEU A 10 -29.06 -22.43 5.33
CA LEU A 10 -30.42 -22.01 5.60
C LEU A 10 -31.11 -21.71 4.27
N ALA A 11 -31.92 -22.66 3.81
CA ALA A 11 -32.94 -22.47 2.80
C ALA A 11 -34.30 -22.54 3.50
N LEU A 12 -35.14 -21.51 3.35
CA LEU A 12 -36.58 -21.62 3.59
C LEU A 12 -37.31 -21.18 2.32
N ALA A 13 -37.95 -22.15 1.67
CA ALA A 13 -39.20 -21.98 0.93
C ALA A 13 -40.36 -22.02 1.97
N ALA A 14 -41.60 -21.60 1.74
CA ALA A 14 -42.38 -21.46 0.53
C ALA A 14 -43.69 -20.67 0.83
N ASN A 15 -44.49 -20.50 -0.24
CA ASN A 15 -45.92 -20.18 -0.33
C ASN A 15 -46.27 -18.67 -0.25
N GLY A 16 -46.97 -18.07 -1.21
CA GLY A 16 -47.89 -18.63 -2.19
C GLY A 16 -49.23 -17.92 -2.02
N ALA A 17 -49.45 -16.85 -2.79
CA ALA A 17 -50.76 -16.24 -2.95
C ALA A 17 -50.82 -15.56 -4.33
N LEU A 18 -51.63 -16.13 -5.24
CA LEU A 18 -52.09 -15.46 -6.45
C LEU A 18 -53.01 -14.30 -6.05
N LEU A 19 -52.69 -13.09 -6.50
CA LEU A 19 -53.67 -12.02 -6.71
C LEU A 19 -53.41 -11.38 -8.07
N SER A 20 -54.48 -11.30 -8.84
CA SER A 20 -54.55 -10.82 -10.21
C SER A 20 -54.52 -9.29 -10.33
N ALA A 21 -53.93 -8.84 -11.43
CA ALA A 21 -54.25 -7.64 -12.24
C ALA A 21 -53.82 -6.23 -11.73
N GLY A 22 -53.05 -5.57 -12.60
CA GLY A 22 -52.90 -4.11 -12.70
C GLY A 22 -51.53 -3.69 -13.27
N PRO A 23 -51.42 -2.97 -14.41
CA PRO A 23 -50.15 -2.43 -14.86
C PRO A 23 -49.86 -1.16 -14.08
N ALA A 24 -48.97 -1.24 -13.09
CA ALA A 24 -48.55 -0.09 -12.30
C ALA A 24 -47.03 0.11 -12.41
N GLN A 25 -46.67 1.04 -13.30
CA GLN A 25 -45.60 2.02 -13.21
C GLN A 25 -44.24 1.54 -12.66
N ALA A 26 -43.25 1.52 -13.56
CA ALA A 26 -41.84 1.35 -13.27
C ALA A 26 -41.35 2.39 -12.25
N GLY A 27 -41.30 1.97 -10.98
CA GLY A 27 -40.67 2.70 -9.88
C GLY A 27 -39.15 2.56 -9.94
N LEU A 28 -38.50 3.72 -9.89
CA LEU A 28 -37.07 3.96 -9.83
C LEU A 28 -36.39 3.17 -8.69
N PHE A 29 -35.64 2.11 -9.03
CA PHE A 29 -34.53 1.66 -8.20
C PHE A 29 -33.24 1.92 -8.97
N GLY A 30 -32.70 3.12 -8.77
CA GLY A 30 -31.35 3.47 -9.15
C GLY A 30 -30.36 2.65 -8.33
N GLY A 31 -30.10 1.42 -8.75
CA GLY A 31 -28.86 0.74 -8.42
C GLY A 31 -27.74 1.56 -9.04
N THR A 32 -27.07 2.38 -8.24
CA THR A 32 -25.82 3.03 -8.65
C THR A 32 -24.79 1.92 -8.85
N ALA A 33 -24.77 1.32 -10.04
CA ALA A 33 -23.61 0.59 -10.49
C ALA A 33 -22.42 1.54 -10.30
N ALA A 34 -21.43 1.11 -9.52
CA ALA A 34 -20.20 1.87 -9.35
C ALA A 34 -19.72 2.30 -10.75
N PRO A 35 -19.39 3.58 -10.97
CA PRO A 35 -19.03 4.06 -12.30
C PRO A 35 -17.91 3.18 -12.85
N ALA A 36 -18.08 2.70 -14.08
CA ALA A 36 -17.07 1.89 -14.74
C ALA A 36 -15.76 2.68 -14.74
N LEU A 37 -14.74 2.17 -14.04
CA LEU A 37 -13.43 2.80 -13.93
C LEU A 37 -12.91 3.17 -15.34
N GLY A 38 -12.30 4.35 -15.47
CA GLY A 38 -11.62 4.76 -16.69
C GLY A 38 -10.53 3.77 -17.09
N ALA A 39 -10.08 3.80 -18.35
CA ALA A 39 -9.03 2.88 -18.82
C ALA A 39 -7.73 3.02 -17.99
N ASP A 40 -7.34 4.26 -17.66
CA ASP A 40 -6.19 4.56 -16.81
C ASP A 40 -6.38 4.05 -15.37
N ASP A 41 -7.58 4.20 -14.80
CA ASP A 41 -7.86 3.67 -13.45
C ASP A 41 -7.75 2.15 -13.41
N ARG A 42 -8.25 1.45 -14.45
CA ARG A 42 -8.16 -0.01 -14.51
C ARG A 42 -6.71 -0.49 -14.61
N ILE A 43 -5.90 0.12 -15.47
CA ILE A 43 -4.52 -0.33 -15.64
C ILE A 43 -3.69 -0.04 -14.40
N VAL A 44 -3.89 1.12 -13.75
CA VAL A 44 -3.26 1.47 -12.46
C VAL A 44 -3.63 0.44 -11.39
N SER A 45 -4.92 0.09 -11.26
CA SER A 45 -5.35 -0.93 -10.29
C SER A 45 -4.75 -2.32 -10.58
N GLN A 46 -4.64 -2.72 -11.85
CA GLN A 46 -4.02 -4.00 -12.22
C GLN A 46 -2.52 -4.04 -11.90
N ILE A 47 -1.80 -2.94 -12.14
CA ILE A 47 -0.39 -2.82 -11.79
C ILE A 47 -0.20 -2.90 -10.28
N GLN A 48 -1.00 -2.15 -9.51
CA GLN A 48 -0.95 -2.18 -8.05
C GLN A 48 -1.22 -3.60 -7.51
N GLN A 49 -2.27 -4.26 -8.01
CA GLN A 49 -2.56 -5.64 -7.61
C GLN A 49 -1.39 -6.58 -7.91
N ALA A 50 -0.77 -6.46 -9.09
CA ALA A 50 0.40 -7.27 -9.44
C ALA A 50 1.60 -7.00 -8.53
N LEU A 51 1.80 -5.76 -8.06
CA LEU A 51 2.84 -5.44 -7.07
C LEU A 51 2.54 -6.07 -5.71
N ASP A 52 1.30 -5.97 -5.25
CA ASP A 52 0.86 -6.53 -3.97
C ASP A 52 0.97 -8.06 -3.96
N ASP A 53 0.66 -8.70 -5.09
CA ASP A 53 0.84 -10.14 -5.34
C ASP A 53 2.31 -10.54 -5.59
N GLN A 54 3.25 -9.59 -5.60
CA GLN A 54 4.65 -9.79 -5.97
C GLN A 54 4.90 -10.34 -7.38
N ARG A 55 3.92 -10.21 -8.28
CA ARG A 55 4.02 -10.55 -9.71
C ARG A 55 4.72 -9.43 -10.48
N PHE A 56 5.99 -9.22 -10.17
CA PHE A 56 6.76 -8.08 -10.69
C PHE A 56 6.88 -8.07 -12.22
N VAL A 57 6.97 -9.24 -12.86
CA VAL A 57 7.01 -9.35 -14.33
C VAL A 57 5.73 -8.78 -14.94
N ASP A 58 4.57 -9.22 -14.45
CA ASP A 58 3.26 -8.75 -14.90
C ASP A 58 3.10 -7.25 -14.68
N ALA A 59 3.47 -6.76 -13.48
CA ALA A 59 3.44 -5.33 -13.17
C ALA A 59 4.27 -4.51 -14.17
N GLY A 60 5.47 -5.00 -14.54
CA GLY A 60 6.31 -4.38 -15.56
C GLY A 60 5.66 -4.36 -16.94
N SER A 61 5.11 -5.50 -17.40
CA SER A 61 4.45 -5.58 -18.71
C SER A 61 3.20 -4.69 -18.81
N LEU A 62 2.45 -4.56 -17.71
CA LEU A 62 1.28 -3.67 -17.64
C LEU A 62 1.72 -2.19 -17.67
N LEU A 63 2.79 -1.84 -16.94
CA LEU A 63 3.37 -0.51 -16.94
C LEU A 63 3.87 -0.11 -18.33
N ASP A 64 4.62 -0.99 -18.99
CA ASP A 64 5.13 -0.76 -20.35
C ASP A 64 3.98 -0.52 -21.34
N ARG A 65 2.90 -1.31 -21.22
CA ARG A 65 1.70 -1.14 -22.05
C ARG A 65 1.04 0.22 -21.84
N ALA A 66 0.88 0.65 -20.58
CA ALA A 66 0.29 1.94 -20.24
C ALA A 66 1.10 3.09 -20.87
N LEU A 67 2.42 3.05 -20.73
CA LEU A 67 3.33 4.05 -21.27
C LEU A 67 3.34 4.06 -22.81
N ILE A 68 3.36 2.88 -23.46
CA ILE A 68 3.30 2.77 -24.93
C ILE A 68 1.97 3.32 -25.47
N SER A 69 0.87 3.16 -24.73
CA SER A 69 -0.42 3.73 -25.10
C SER A 69 -0.51 5.25 -24.92
N GLY A 70 0.55 5.88 -24.41
CA GLY A 70 0.63 7.33 -24.21
C GLY A 70 -0.03 7.81 -22.92
N SER A 71 -0.28 6.93 -21.94
CA SER A 71 -0.82 7.34 -20.64
C SER A 71 0.19 8.23 -19.91
N ALA A 72 -0.27 9.40 -19.48
CA ALA A 72 0.50 10.38 -18.73
C ALA A 72 0.07 10.44 -17.25
N ASP A 73 -0.58 9.39 -16.75
CA ASP A 73 -1.06 9.33 -15.38
C ASP A 73 0.12 9.35 -14.38
N PRO A 74 0.20 10.34 -13.48
CA PRO A 74 1.32 10.47 -12.53
C PRO A 74 1.43 9.28 -11.57
N ARG A 75 0.36 8.49 -11.38
CA ARG A 75 0.39 7.25 -10.60
C ARG A 75 1.30 6.20 -11.24
N LEU A 76 1.49 6.22 -12.56
CA LEU A 76 2.39 5.29 -13.24
C LEU A 76 3.84 5.51 -12.85
N ALA A 77 4.29 6.77 -12.71
CA ALA A 77 5.64 7.05 -12.22
C ALA A 77 5.84 6.55 -10.78
N LEU A 78 4.84 6.71 -9.92
CA LEU A 78 4.86 6.15 -8.56
C LEU A 78 4.98 4.62 -8.57
N LEU A 79 4.14 3.93 -9.35
CA LEU A 79 4.14 2.47 -9.46
C LEU A 79 5.44 1.93 -10.10
N ALA A 80 6.01 2.66 -11.06
CA ALA A 80 7.32 2.36 -11.62
C ALA A 80 8.43 2.42 -10.55
N GLY A 81 8.37 3.43 -9.68
CA GLY A 81 9.26 3.56 -8.54
C GLY A 81 9.12 2.39 -7.57
N GLU A 82 7.89 2.05 -7.18
CA GLU A 82 7.60 0.92 -6.29
C GLU A 82 8.07 -0.42 -6.89
N LEU A 83 7.82 -0.67 -8.18
CA LEU A 83 8.31 -1.85 -8.88
C LEU A 83 9.83 -1.96 -8.87
N ASN A 84 10.52 -0.85 -9.14
CA ASN A 84 11.98 -0.83 -9.14
C ASN A 84 12.56 -1.02 -7.73
N LEU A 85 11.92 -0.45 -6.71
CA LEU A 85 12.28 -0.66 -5.32
C LEU A 85 12.16 -2.15 -4.94
N SER A 86 11.03 -2.79 -5.27
CA SER A 86 10.81 -4.23 -5.02
C SER A 86 11.77 -5.14 -5.78
N ARG A 87 12.31 -4.69 -6.92
CA ARG A 87 13.33 -5.41 -7.70
C ARG A 87 14.77 -5.10 -7.26
N GLY A 88 14.98 -4.30 -6.22
CA GLY A 88 16.32 -3.90 -5.78
C GLY A 88 17.02 -2.89 -6.70
N ARG A 89 16.31 -2.29 -7.66
CA ARG A 89 16.85 -1.32 -8.62
C ARG A 89 16.68 0.10 -8.07
N TYR A 90 17.40 0.40 -6.99
CA TYR A 90 17.14 1.59 -6.18
C TYR A 90 17.33 2.91 -6.95
N ASP A 91 18.39 3.06 -7.74
CA ASP A 91 18.59 4.29 -8.54
C ASP A 91 17.47 4.53 -9.54
N ALA A 92 16.99 3.47 -10.20
CA ALA A 92 15.84 3.55 -11.10
C ALA A 92 14.56 3.90 -10.34
N ALA A 93 14.38 3.37 -9.13
CA ALA A 93 13.26 3.73 -8.27
C ALA A 93 13.26 5.22 -7.91
N LEU A 94 14.41 5.75 -7.49
CA LEU A 94 14.59 7.17 -7.17
C LEU A 94 14.29 8.07 -8.38
N ALA A 95 14.73 7.67 -9.57
CA ALA A 95 14.45 8.41 -10.80
C ALA A 95 12.94 8.48 -11.09
N SER A 96 12.21 7.38 -10.88
CA SER A 96 10.75 7.35 -11.05
C SER A 96 10.02 8.18 -10.00
N PHE A 97 10.39 8.09 -8.72
CA PHE A 97 9.72 8.86 -7.67
C PHE A 97 9.88 10.39 -7.82
N LYS A 98 11.04 10.84 -8.33
CA LYS A 98 11.27 12.27 -8.63
C LYS A 98 10.33 12.85 -9.68
N GLN A 99 9.74 12.01 -10.53
CA GLN A 99 8.77 12.44 -11.55
C GLN A 99 7.36 12.63 -10.96
N VAL A 100 7.14 12.21 -9.72
CA VAL A 100 5.85 12.37 -9.04
C VAL A 100 5.75 13.78 -8.47
N ASP A 101 5.43 14.74 -9.34
CA ASP A 101 5.00 16.09 -8.96
C ASP A 101 3.48 16.18 -9.07
N ALA A 102 2.81 15.66 -8.04
CA ALA A 102 1.37 15.56 -7.99
C ALA A 102 0.88 15.69 -6.54
N GLN A 103 -0.44 15.74 -6.38
CA GLN A 103 -1.19 15.93 -5.12
C GLN A 103 -0.48 15.41 -3.86
N PRO A 104 -0.63 16.09 -2.70
CA PRO A 104 0.09 15.77 -1.47
C PRO A 104 0.14 14.28 -1.11
N THR A 105 -0.95 13.55 -1.33
CA THR A 105 -1.03 12.10 -1.09
C THR A 105 -0.07 11.27 -1.96
N LEU A 106 0.02 11.57 -3.26
CA LEU A 106 0.96 10.88 -4.16
C LEU A 106 2.39 11.28 -3.84
N ARG A 107 2.64 12.56 -3.57
CA ARG A 107 3.98 13.03 -3.18
C ARG A 107 4.45 12.38 -1.88
N ALA A 108 3.57 12.22 -0.89
CA ALA A 108 3.90 11.54 0.36
C ALA A 108 4.35 10.08 0.12
N ARG A 109 3.62 9.33 -0.73
CA ARG A 109 4.00 7.97 -1.10
C ARG A 109 5.32 7.91 -1.88
N ALA A 110 5.55 8.87 -2.78
CA ALA A 110 6.80 8.97 -3.53
C ALA A 110 7.99 9.27 -2.59
N LEU A 111 7.84 10.22 -1.67
CA LEU A 111 8.86 10.54 -0.66
C LEU A 111 9.16 9.36 0.28
N GLU A 112 8.14 8.60 0.69
CA GLU A 112 8.33 7.35 1.44
C GLU A 112 9.22 6.38 0.63
N GLY A 113 8.91 6.18 -0.65
CA GLY A 113 9.71 5.35 -1.56
C GLY A 113 11.13 5.87 -1.79
N GLU A 114 11.31 7.19 -1.96
CA GLU A 114 12.61 7.84 -2.10
C GLU A 114 13.48 7.59 -0.86
N GLY A 115 12.93 7.87 0.32
CA GLY A 115 13.61 7.68 1.59
C GLY A 115 14.01 6.23 1.84
N ILE A 116 13.12 5.28 1.55
CA ILE A 116 13.44 3.84 1.64
C ILE A 116 14.56 3.48 0.66
N GLY A 117 14.47 3.90 -0.60
CA GLY A 117 15.50 3.65 -1.61
C GLY A 117 16.86 4.22 -1.23
N MET A 118 16.91 5.45 -0.73
CA MET A 118 18.14 6.07 -0.23
C MET A 118 18.72 5.33 0.97
N SER A 119 17.88 4.90 1.91
CA SER A 119 18.29 4.11 3.07
C SER A 119 18.90 2.76 2.65
N LEU A 120 18.28 2.07 1.69
CA LEU A 120 18.77 0.80 1.13
C LEU A 120 20.10 0.96 0.37
N LEU A 121 20.35 2.14 -0.20
CA LEU A 121 21.64 2.51 -0.80
C LEU A 121 22.70 2.92 0.25
N GLY A 122 22.38 2.92 1.54
CA GLY A 122 23.28 3.37 2.61
C GLY A 122 23.39 4.90 2.73
N ARG A 123 22.59 5.66 1.96
CA ARG A 123 22.54 7.12 1.99
C ARG A 123 21.60 7.61 3.10
N THR A 124 21.87 7.15 4.32
CA THR A 124 21.00 7.33 5.47
C THR A 124 20.86 8.80 5.91
N ASP A 125 21.89 9.63 5.70
CA ASP A 125 21.82 11.07 5.99
C ASP A 125 20.90 11.82 5.02
N ASP A 126 20.92 11.44 3.74
CA ASP A 126 20.02 12.03 2.73
C ASP A 126 18.57 11.54 2.93
N ALA A 127 18.40 10.28 3.35
CA ALA A 127 17.10 9.66 3.53
C ALA A 127 16.29 10.29 4.67
N LEU A 128 16.95 10.72 5.75
CA LEU A 128 16.29 11.21 6.96
C LEU A 128 15.32 12.39 6.71
N PRO A 129 15.76 13.54 6.13
CA PRO A 129 14.85 14.67 5.89
C PRO A 129 13.74 14.34 4.88
N VAL A 130 14.00 13.43 3.94
CA VAL A 130 13.01 12.95 2.97
C VAL A 130 11.90 12.15 3.67
N LEU A 131 12.28 11.24 4.57
CA LEU A 131 11.34 10.44 5.35
C LEU A 131 10.56 11.28 6.37
N GLU A 132 11.20 12.25 7.01
CA GLU A 132 10.52 13.21 7.91
C GLU A 132 9.45 14.02 7.17
N THR A 133 9.75 14.43 5.94
CA THR A 133 8.76 15.09 5.07
C THR A 133 7.63 14.12 4.70
N ALA A 134 7.96 12.86 4.37
CA ALA A 134 6.97 11.85 4.02
C ALA A 134 5.95 11.61 5.15
N VAL A 135 6.42 11.48 6.40
CA VAL A 135 5.53 11.25 7.55
C VAL A 135 4.75 12.50 7.96
N SER A 136 5.27 13.70 7.68
CA SER A 136 4.53 14.95 7.86
C SER A 136 3.35 15.04 6.88
N LEU A 137 3.55 14.63 5.63
CA LEU A 137 2.48 14.62 4.61
C LEU A 137 1.51 13.44 4.76
N ASN A 138 2.00 12.29 5.22
CA ASN A 138 1.18 11.12 5.51
C ASN A 138 1.58 10.49 6.85
N PRO A 139 0.94 10.91 7.96
CA PRO A 139 1.22 10.36 9.29
C PRO A 139 0.93 8.86 9.42
N ASN A 140 0.17 8.27 8.51
CA ASN A 140 -0.16 6.84 8.50
C ASN A 140 0.77 6.01 7.59
N GLY A 141 1.81 6.63 7.01
CA GLY A 141 2.84 5.95 6.21
C GLY A 141 3.75 5.07 7.07
N TRP A 142 3.30 3.85 7.37
CA TRP A 142 4.00 2.97 8.32
C TRP A 142 5.40 2.57 7.84
N ARG A 143 5.64 2.48 6.53
CA ARG A 143 6.96 2.11 5.98
C ARG A 143 7.96 3.23 6.19
N ALA A 144 7.55 4.49 6.02
CA ALA A 144 8.38 5.65 6.32
C ALA A 144 8.75 5.68 7.81
N TRP A 145 7.77 5.53 8.71
CA TRP A 145 8.01 5.45 10.15
C TRP A 145 8.93 4.30 10.55
N ASN A 146 8.71 3.10 10.01
CA ASN A 146 9.59 1.97 10.27
C ASN A 146 11.03 2.25 9.81
N THR A 147 11.19 2.90 8.65
CA THR A 147 12.51 3.24 8.12
C THR A 147 13.20 4.31 8.95
N LEU A 148 12.47 5.31 9.44
CA LEU A 148 12.96 6.27 10.43
C LEU A 148 13.45 5.56 11.69
N GLY A 149 12.69 4.59 12.21
CA GLY A 149 13.08 3.78 13.36
C GLY A 149 14.43 3.09 13.15
N VAL A 150 14.61 2.41 12.01
CA VAL A 150 15.88 1.75 11.64
C VAL A 150 17.03 2.76 11.53
N ILE A 151 16.77 3.95 10.98
CA ILE A 151 17.80 4.99 10.85
C ILE A 151 18.20 5.54 12.23
N TYR A 152 17.24 5.81 13.10
CA TYR A 152 17.50 6.27 14.46
C TYR A 152 18.22 5.22 15.30
N ASP A 153 17.90 3.94 15.11
CA ASP A 153 18.62 2.84 15.74
C ASP A 153 20.11 2.83 15.38
N ARG A 154 20.42 2.98 14.09
CA ARG A 154 21.81 3.04 13.61
C ARG A 154 22.58 4.24 14.16
N ARG A 155 21.87 5.29 14.57
CA ARG A 155 22.42 6.50 15.20
C ARG A 155 22.43 6.42 16.73
N HIS A 156 21.94 5.33 17.32
CA HIS A 156 21.74 5.16 18.76
C HIS A 156 20.78 6.21 19.39
N ASP A 157 19.92 6.84 18.59
CA ASP A 157 18.86 7.74 19.07
C ASP A 157 17.62 6.91 19.41
N TRP A 158 17.75 6.06 20.43
CA TRP A 158 16.76 5.04 20.79
C TRP A 158 15.39 5.62 21.15
N SER A 159 15.36 6.83 21.70
CA SER A 159 14.12 7.54 22.03
C SER A 159 13.29 7.81 20.77
N LYS A 160 13.94 8.33 19.71
CA LYS A 160 13.25 8.55 18.43
C LYS A 160 12.97 7.25 17.69
N ALA A 161 13.83 6.25 17.82
CA ALA A 161 13.59 4.93 17.24
C ALA A 161 12.31 4.30 17.81
N ASP A 162 12.17 4.28 19.13
CA ASP A 162 10.97 3.77 19.82
C ASP A 162 9.70 4.50 19.36
N ALA A 163 9.73 5.84 19.35
CA ALA A 163 8.60 6.65 18.89
C ALA A 163 8.21 6.35 17.44
N ALA A 164 9.20 6.22 16.54
CA ALA A 164 8.97 5.89 15.14
C ALA A 164 8.40 4.48 14.97
N TYR A 165 8.89 3.49 15.72
CA TYR A 165 8.31 2.13 15.69
C TYR A 165 6.90 2.09 16.26
N ASP A 166 6.59 2.85 17.30
CA ASP A 166 5.24 2.90 17.89
C ASP A 166 4.22 3.48 16.88
N HIS A 167 4.60 4.53 16.15
CA HIS A 167 3.81 5.04 15.02
C HIS A 167 3.65 3.99 13.91
N ALA A 168 4.75 3.33 13.51
CA ALA A 168 4.70 2.30 12.47
C ALA A 168 3.81 1.11 12.88
N MET A 169 3.85 0.66 14.13
CA MET A 169 3.02 -0.44 14.61
C MET A 169 1.53 -0.07 14.57
N THR A 170 1.20 1.12 15.05
CA THR A 170 -0.19 1.63 15.07
C THR A 170 -0.74 1.73 13.65
N ALA A 171 0.04 2.31 12.73
CA ALA A 171 -0.39 2.52 11.34
C ALA A 171 -0.40 1.23 10.50
N SER A 172 0.42 0.23 10.82
CA SER A 172 0.50 -1.04 10.09
C SER A 172 -0.40 -2.14 10.64
N ASN A 173 -1.16 -1.87 11.71
CA ASN A 173 -1.85 -2.90 12.48
C ASN A 173 -0.91 -4.06 12.88
N ALA A 174 0.25 -3.69 13.41
CA ALA A 174 1.32 -4.61 13.82
C ALA A 174 1.85 -5.52 12.70
N SER A 175 2.25 -4.93 11.57
CA SER A 175 2.95 -5.65 10.50
C SER A 175 4.12 -6.47 11.07
N PRO A 176 4.29 -7.75 10.66
CA PRO A 176 5.39 -8.60 11.12
C PRO A 176 6.77 -7.97 10.93
N LEU A 177 6.94 -7.17 9.87
CA LEU A 177 8.20 -6.46 9.60
C LEU A 177 8.51 -5.43 10.69
N VAL A 178 7.50 -4.67 11.12
CA VAL A 178 7.67 -3.64 12.16
C VAL A 178 7.96 -4.30 13.51
N LEU A 179 7.24 -5.39 13.83
CA LEU A 179 7.49 -6.16 15.05
C LEU A 179 8.91 -6.71 15.09
N ASN A 180 9.39 -7.28 13.98
CA ASN A 180 10.76 -7.77 13.87
C ASN A 180 11.79 -6.66 14.09
N ASN A 181 11.63 -5.51 13.43
CA ASN A 181 12.58 -4.40 13.56
C ASN A 181 12.58 -3.81 14.96
N ARG A 182 11.40 -3.60 15.57
CA ARG A 182 11.28 -3.13 16.95
C ARG A 182 11.86 -4.12 17.95
N GLY A 183 11.65 -5.42 17.75
CA GLY A 183 12.28 -6.47 18.55
C GLY A 183 13.81 -6.40 18.48
N PHE A 184 14.35 -6.28 17.27
CA PHE A 184 15.80 -6.09 17.06
C PHE A 184 16.33 -4.79 17.72
N SER A 185 15.57 -3.69 17.62
CA SER A 185 15.90 -2.44 18.30
C SER A 185 15.98 -2.64 19.82
N ARG A 186 14.99 -3.27 20.44
CA ARG A 186 15.00 -3.59 21.88
C ARG A 186 16.19 -4.44 22.29
N LEU A 187 16.52 -5.48 21.53
CA LEU A 187 17.72 -6.29 21.76
C LEU A 187 18.99 -5.43 21.70
N SER A 188 19.09 -4.52 20.72
CA SER A 188 20.22 -3.60 20.55
C SER A 188 20.32 -2.59 21.71
N GLN A 189 19.18 -2.24 22.31
CA GLN A 189 19.09 -1.40 23.52
C GLN A 189 19.35 -2.18 24.82
N GLY A 190 19.46 -3.52 24.77
CA GLY A 190 19.56 -4.38 25.96
C GLY A 190 18.26 -4.56 26.73
N ARG A 191 17.12 -4.25 26.12
CA ARG A 191 15.77 -4.43 26.68
C ARG A 191 15.19 -5.76 26.20
N LEU A 192 14.89 -6.65 27.15
CA LEU A 192 14.41 -8.02 26.87
C LEU A 192 12.95 -8.25 27.30
N ASP A 193 12.27 -7.19 27.73
CA ASP A 193 10.86 -7.14 28.12
C ASP A 193 9.93 -6.84 26.92
#